data_AF-A0A344UXH7-F1
#
_entry.id   AF-A0A344UXH7-F1
#
_cell.length_a   1.000
_cell.length_b   1.000
_cell.length_c   1.000
_cell.angle_alpha   90.00
_cell.angle_beta   90.00
_cell.angle_gamma   90.00
#
_symmetry.space_group_name_H-M   'P 1'
#
loop_
_entity.id
_entity.type
_entity.pdbx_description
1 polymer ?
#
loop_
_entity_poly.entity_id
_entity_poly.type
_entity_poly.pdbx_seq_one_letter_code
_entity_poly.pdbx_strand_id
1 'polypeptide(L)'
;MNQDFKKVVTFLYQEFGDQGIAWVKEQVAAHGSDASPAADGKGASPVPQVEVPTEDDAAFEDGAAFSAGVMADVKELADDTIKDPTQVVDAVLGLVMMAGEVRKFEEVQVTKRVGIAAQRDIAIANIRAQQDLLQNYLDRSFDERSENFNRLFSVVDDALETNNMAALAMGLESVVKLATSSPFKDLRSVEETAAALTDPNHEWDF
;
A
#
# COMPACT_ATOMS: atom_id res chain seq x y z
N MET A 1 -22.05 6.80 -24.13
CA MET A 1 -21.46 8.15 -24.03
C MET A 1 -20.65 8.40 -25.31
N ASN A 2 -21.00 9.43 -26.09
CA ASN A 2 -20.49 9.67 -27.45
C ASN A 2 -18.99 10.05 -27.42
N GLN A 3 -18.19 9.51 -28.36
CA GLN A 3 -16.77 9.85 -28.56
C GLN A 3 -16.55 11.35 -28.80
N ASP A 4 -17.51 12.02 -29.46
CA ASP A 4 -17.42 13.46 -29.71
C ASP A 4 -17.60 14.27 -28.42
N PHE A 5 -18.46 13.81 -27.50
CA PHE A 5 -18.63 14.43 -26.19
C PHE A 5 -17.35 14.29 -25.34
N LYS A 6 -16.70 13.12 -25.37
CA LYS A 6 -15.39 12.92 -24.71
C LYS A 6 -14.31 13.86 -25.26
N LYS A 7 -14.28 14.10 -26.58
CA LYS A 7 -13.33 15.03 -27.20
C LYS A 7 -13.60 16.47 -26.83
N VAL A 8 -14.86 16.91 -26.83
CA VAL A 8 -15.23 18.29 -26.44
C VAL A 8 -14.91 18.53 -24.97
N VAL A 9 -15.22 17.60 -24.06
CA VAL A 9 -14.89 17.74 -22.63
C VAL A 9 -13.37 17.72 -22.40
N THR A 10 -12.64 16.87 -23.12
CA THR A 10 -11.16 16.82 -23.02
C THR A 10 -10.51 18.10 -23.56
N PHE A 11 -11.03 18.63 -24.68
CA PHE A 11 -10.62 19.91 -25.25
C PHE A 11 -10.88 21.06 -24.29
N LEU A 12 -12.11 21.17 -23.74
CA LEU A 12 -12.45 22.22 -22.78
C LEU A 12 -11.61 22.15 -21.51
N TYR A 13 -11.29 20.96 -21.01
CA TYR A 13 -10.40 20.80 -19.85
C TYR A 13 -8.93 21.12 -20.18
N GLN A 14 -8.47 20.86 -21.41
CA GLN A 14 -7.11 21.20 -21.84
C GLN A 14 -6.95 22.70 -22.16
N GLU A 15 -7.95 23.34 -22.77
CA GLU A 15 -7.94 24.77 -23.09
C GLU A 15 -8.24 25.65 -21.86
N PHE A 16 -9.12 25.17 -20.95
CA PHE A 16 -9.68 25.94 -19.85
C PHE A 16 -9.54 25.21 -18.51
N GLY A 17 -8.47 24.42 -18.30
CA GLY A 17 -8.22 23.62 -17.09
C GLY A 17 -8.17 24.43 -15.78
N ASP A 18 -7.13 24.30 -14.97
CA ASP A 18 -7.12 25.01 -13.68
C ASP A 18 -7.22 26.54 -13.83
N GLN A 19 -6.74 27.09 -14.95
CA GLN A 19 -6.87 28.52 -15.29
C GLN A 19 -8.28 28.93 -15.74
N GLY A 20 -9.01 28.05 -16.43
CA GLY A 20 -10.38 28.35 -16.84
C GLY A 20 -11.38 28.16 -15.72
N ILE A 21 -11.20 27.13 -14.88
CA ILE A 21 -11.93 26.98 -13.61
C ILE A 21 -11.71 28.22 -12.72
N ALA A 22 -10.49 28.74 -12.63
CA ALA A 22 -10.19 29.96 -11.87
C ALA A 22 -10.84 31.22 -12.47
N TRP A 23 -10.74 31.42 -13.79
CA TRP A 23 -11.39 32.54 -14.50
C TRP A 23 -12.92 32.50 -14.39
N VAL A 24 -13.51 31.31 -14.43
CA VAL A 24 -14.96 31.12 -14.27
C VAL A 24 -15.39 31.38 -12.83
N LYS A 25 -14.64 30.88 -11.83
CA LYS A 25 -14.88 31.21 -10.41
C LYS A 25 -14.85 32.72 -10.18
N GLU A 26 -13.95 33.44 -10.86
CA GLU A 26 -13.85 34.89 -10.83
C GLU A 26 -15.07 35.59 -11.48
N GLN A 27 -15.56 35.09 -12.62
CA GLN A 27 -16.77 35.61 -13.28
C GLN A 27 -18.06 35.35 -12.48
N VAL A 28 -18.17 34.19 -11.84
CA VAL A 28 -19.29 33.84 -10.95
C VAL A 28 -19.26 34.70 -9.68
N ALA A 29 -18.08 34.94 -9.10
CA ALA A 29 -17.90 35.85 -7.96
C ALA A 29 -18.19 37.31 -8.33
N ALA A 30 -17.87 37.73 -9.57
CA ALA A 30 -18.15 39.09 -10.05
C ALA A 30 -19.66 39.39 -10.23
N HIS A 31 -20.51 38.37 -10.39
CA HIS A 31 -21.96 38.51 -10.45
C HIS A 31 -22.69 38.27 -9.11
N GLY A 32 -21.97 37.88 -8.06
CA GLY A 32 -22.48 37.72 -6.70
C GLY A 32 -21.59 38.43 -5.67
N SER A 33 -21.87 39.71 -5.43
CA SER A 33 -21.45 40.55 -4.28
C SER A 33 -20.41 39.99 -3.27
N ASP A 34 -19.32 40.74 -3.16
CA ASP A 34 -18.43 41.01 -2.01
C ASP A 34 -17.32 40.02 -1.55
N ALA A 35 -16.11 40.60 -1.52
CA ALA A 35 -14.90 40.32 -0.72
C ALA A 35 -13.70 39.58 -1.34
N SER A 36 -12.53 40.12 -0.99
CA SER A 36 -11.16 39.93 -1.52
C SER A 36 -10.24 39.38 -0.39
N PRO A 37 -8.90 39.22 -0.52
CA PRO A 37 -8.19 38.06 -1.09
C PRO A 37 -7.05 37.47 -0.20
N ALA A 38 -6.50 36.33 -0.67
CA ALA A 38 -5.08 35.88 -0.63
C ALA A 38 -4.37 35.46 0.68
N ALA A 39 -3.59 34.36 0.59
CA ALA A 39 -2.21 34.27 1.12
C ALA A 39 -1.40 33.10 0.50
N ASP A 40 -0.20 33.44 0.01
CA ASP A 40 0.87 32.59 -0.53
C ASP A 40 1.65 31.78 0.54
N GLY A 41 2.30 30.69 0.13
CA GLY A 41 3.36 30.03 0.91
C GLY A 41 4.12 28.95 0.15
N LYS A 42 5.34 29.25 -0.30
CA LYS A 42 6.23 28.42 -1.13
C LYS A 42 7.36 27.82 -0.27
N GLY A 43 7.74 26.54 -0.45
CA GLY A 43 9.00 26.02 0.12
C GLY A 43 9.31 24.51 0.05
N ALA A 44 10.06 24.10 -1.00
CA ALA A 44 11.09 23.04 -1.07
C ALA A 44 10.75 21.52 -1.12
N SER A 45 11.44 20.84 -2.03
CA SER A 45 11.54 19.38 -2.34
C SER A 45 13.03 18.94 -2.25
N PRO A 46 13.45 17.65 -2.41
CA PRO A 46 12.69 16.41 -2.69
C PRO A 46 13.12 15.15 -1.88
N VAL A 47 12.18 14.22 -1.69
CA VAL A 47 12.40 12.76 -1.65
C VAL A 47 11.22 12.15 -2.41
N PRO A 48 11.37 11.09 -3.24
CA PRO A 48 10.25 10.53 -3.99
C PRO A 48 9.30 9.81 -3.01
N GLN A 49 8.40 10.59 -2.43
CA GLN A 49 7.23 10.11 -1.74
C GLN A 49 6.18 9.85 -2.81
N VAL A 50 5.53 8.68 -2.75
CA VAL A 50 4.26 8.47 -3.44
C VAL A 50 3.35 9.59 -2.96
N GLU A 51 2.95 10.49 -3.86
CA GLU A 51 2.27 11.75 -3.53
C GLU A 51 1.11 11.47 -2.56
N VAL A 52 1.21 12.06 -1.37
CA VAL A 52 0.11 12.14 -0.42
C VAL A 52 -1.00 12.94 -1.11
N PRO A 53 -2.27 12.49 -1.08
CA PRO A 53 -3.38 13.26 -1.62
C PRO A 53 -3.33 14.68 -1.07
N THR A 54 -3.40 15.66 -1.95
CA THR A 54 -3.43 17.07 -1.53
C THR A 54 -4.71 17.34 -0.75
N GLU A 55 -4.77 18.38 0.09
CA GLU A 55 -6.00 18.72 0.84
C GLU A 55 -7.23 18.89 -0.07
N ASP A 56 -7.03 19.19 -1.36
CA ASP A 56 -8.06 19.29 -2.40
C ASP A 56 -8.64 17.92 -2.82
N ASP A 57 -7.90 16.81 -2.65
CA ASP A 57 -8.33 15.48 -3.07
C ASP A 57 -9.30 14.82 -2.07
N ALA A 58 -9.43 15.39 -0.87
CA ALA A 58 -10.31 14.89 0.18
C ALA A 58 -11.78 14.84 -0.26
N ALA A 59 -12.20 15.79 -1.11
CA ALA A 59 -13.53 15.83 -1.69
C ALA A 59 -13.86 14.62 -2.59
N PHE A 60 -12.83 13.93 -3.09
CA PHE A 60 -12.95 12.77 -3.99
C PHE A 60 -12.67 11.43 -3.27
N GLU A 61 -12.57 11.44 -1.94
CA GLU A 61 -12.41 10.23 -1.12
C GLU A 61 -13.66 9.36 -1.13
N ASP A 62 -14.79 9.97 -0.83
CA ASP A 62 -16.07 9.29 -0.71
C ASP A 62 -16.81 9.32 -2.04
N GLY A 63 -16.74 8.22 -2.78
CA GLY A 63 -17.44 8.08 -4.05
C GLY A 63 -18.97 8.15 -3.94
N ALA A 64 -19.54 7.76 -2.80
CA ALA A 64 -20.99 7.85 -2.59
C ALA A 64 -21.40 9.31 -2.37
N ALA A 65 -20.69 10.03 -1.50
CA ALA A 65 -20.92 11.45 -1.27
C ALA A 65 -20.70 12.28 -2.56
N PHE A 66 -19.60 12.01 -3.28
CA PHE A 66 -19.32 12.66 -4.57
C PHE A 66 -20.46 12.45 -5.58
N SER A 67 -20.90 11.19 -5.76
CA SER A 67 -22.01 10.89 -6.69
C SER A 67 -23.33 11.55 -6.31
N ALA A 68 -23.61 11.66 -5.00
CA ALA A 68 -24.80 12.32 -4.50
C ALA A 68 -24.75 13.83 -4.74
N GLY A 69 -23.59 14.46 -4.54
CA GLY A 69 -23.34 15.87 -4.86
C GLY A 69 -23.56 16.17 -6.34
N VAL A 70 -22.90 15.42 -7.23
CA VAL A 70 -23.05 15.59 -8.68
C VAL A 70 -24.50 15.44 -9.12
N MET A 71 -25.25 14.47 -8.56
CA MET A 71 -26.67 14.29 -8.89
C MET A 71 -27.55 15.45 -8.39
N ALA A 72 -27.21 16.05 -7.25
CA ALA A 72 -27.89 17.24 -6.75
C ALA A 72 -27.63 18.43 -7.67
N ASP A 73 -26.38 18.65 -8.06
CA ASP A 73 -25.97 19.76 -8.94
C ASP A 73 -26.61 19.65 -10.33
N VAL A 74 -26.65 18.44 -10.91
CA VAL A 74 -27.33 18.19 -12.19
C VAL A 74 -28.84 18.44 -12.08
N LYS A 75 -29.45 18.08 -10.94
CA LYS A 75 -30.87 18.32 -10.72
C LYS A 75 -31.18 19.81 -10.58
N GLU A 76 -30.36 20.55 -9.84
CA GLU A 76 -30.46 22.01 -9.71
C GLU A 76 -30.38 22.68 -11.09
N LEU A 77 -29.43 22.25 -11.91
CA LEU A 77 -29.28 22.73 -13.28
C LEU A 77 -30.51 22.42 -14.17
N ALA A 78 -31.18 21.29 -13.93
CA ALA A 78 -32.34 20.85 -14.70
C ALA A 78 -33.66 21.49 -14.24
N ASP A 79 -33.76 21.83 -12.95
CA ASP A 79 -34.93 22.48 -12.36
C ASP A 79 -34.98 23.98 -12.68
N ASP A 80 -33.85 24.58 -13.03
CA ASP A 80 -33.79 25.99 -13.39
C ASP A 80 -34.48 26.25 -14.75
N THR A 81 -35.57 27.03 -14.71
CA THR A 81 -36.34 27.31 -15.92
C THR A 81 -35.58 28.29 -16.80
N ILE A 82 -34.98 27.80 -17.88
CA ILE A 82 -34.29 28.63 -18.89
C ILE A 82 -35.29 29.62 -19.50
N LYS A 83 -35.20 30.87 -19.06
CA LYS A 83 -36.05 31.99 -19.48
C LYS A 83 -35.34 32.93 -20.45
N ASP A 84 -34.00 32.92 -20.49
CA ASP A 84 -33.21 33.78 -21.37
C ASP A 84 -31.91 33.12 -21.87
N PRO A 85 -31.26 33.68 -22.91
CA PRO A 85 -30.04 33.12 -23.48
C PRO A 85 -28.82 33.07 -22.55
N THR A 86 -28.75 33.92 -21.53
CA THR A 86 -27.65 33.92 -20.55
C THR A 86 -27.71 32.66 -19.69
N GLN A 87 -28.91 32.27 -19.27
CA GLN A 87 -29.13 31.04 -18.49
C GLN A 87 -28.77 29.76 -19.27
N VAL A 88 -28.88 29.77 -20.61
CA VAL A 88 -28.39 28.65 -21.44
C VAL A 88 -26.87 28.54 -21.35
N VAL A 89 -26.16 29.67 -21.38
CA VAL A 89 -24.70 29.70 -21.28
C VAL A 89 -24.25 29.22 -19.91
N ASP A 90 -24.92 29.66 -18.84
CA ASP A 90 -24.64 29.23 -17.47
C ASP A 90 -24.87 27.73 -17.28
N ALA A 91 -25.94 27.18 -17.87
CA ALA A 91 -26.21 25.75 -17.83
C ALA A 91 -25.14 24.91 -18.54
N VAL A 92 -24.75 25.34 -19.76
CA VAL A 92 -23.67 24.66 -20.51
C VAL A 92 -22.36 24.74 -19.76
N LEU A 93 -22.04 25.90 -19.18
CA LEU A 93 -20.83 26.09 -18.40
C LEU A 93 -20.82 25.23 -17.14
N GLY A 94 -21.94 25.16 -16.41
CA GLY A 94 -22.11 24.29 -15.25
C GLY A 94 -21.88 22.82 -15.60
N LEU A 95 -22.43 22.34 -16.72
CA LEU A 95 -22.24 20.97 -17.16
C LEU A 95 -20.77 20.66 -17.55
N VAL A 96 -20.06 21.63 -18.13
CA VAL A 96 -18.63 21.52 -18.43
C VAL A 96 -17.81 21.46 -17.14
N MET A 97 -18.13 22.30 -16.14
CA MET A 97 -17.46 22.27 -14.83
C MET A 97 -17.69 20.92 -14.13
N MET A 98 -18.93 20.42 -14.06
CA MET A 98 -19.24 19.10 -13.50
C MET A 98 -18.50 17.97 -14.22
N ALA A 99 -18.39 18.02 -15.55
CA ALA A 99 -17.63 17.03 -16.30
C ALA A 99 -16.12 17.06 -15.95
N GLY A 100 -15.58 18.25 -15.66
CA GLY A 100 -14.23 18.42 -15.12
C GLY A 100 -14.08 17.80 -13.73
N GLU A 101 -15.03 18.02 -12.82
CA GLU A 101 -15.02 17.44 -11.47
C GLU A 101 -15.11 15.90 -11.50
N VAL A 102 -15.98 15.33 -12.35
CA VAL A 102 -16.05 13.87 -12.54
C VAL A 102 -14.73 13.32 -13.08
N ARG A 103 -14.07 14.04 -13.98
CA ARG A 103 -12.76 13.63 -14.48
C ARG A 103 -11.70 13.64 -13.37
N LYS A 104 -11.65 14.70 -12.55
CA LYS A 104 -10.75 14.78 -11.39
C LYS A 104 -11.00 13.63 -10.42
N PHE A 105 -12.27 13.33 -10.12
CA PHE A 105 -12.65 12.17 -9.32
C PHE A 105 -12.12 10.85 -9.90
N GLU A 106 -12.29 10.62 -11.21
CA GLU A 106 -11.77 9.42 -11.88
C GLU A 106 -10.25 9.29 -11.73
N GLU A 107 -9.51 10.38 -11.96
CA GLU A 107 -8.05 10.42 -11.85
C GLU A 107 -7.59 10.10 -10.41
N VAL A 108 -8.22 10.69 -9.38
CA VAL A 108 -7.95 10.38 -7.96
C VAL A 108 -8.23 8.90 -7.65
N GLN A 109 -9.34 8.35 -8.13
CA GLN A 109 -9.69 6.94 -7.89
C GLN A 109 -8.74 5.96 -8.60
N VAL A 110 -8.24 6.29 -9.78
CA VAL A 110 -7.21 5.51 -10.46
C VAL A 110 -5.92 5.50 -9.64
N THR A 111 -5.44 6.67 -9.21
CA THR A 111 -4.24 6.78 -8.37
C THR A 111 -4.39 5.99 -7.08
N LYS A 112 -5.56 6.05 -6.42
CA LYS A 112 -5.85 5.25 -5.22
C LYS A 112 -5.77 3.75 -5.47
N ARG A 113 -6.36 3.25 -6.56
CA ARG A 113 -6.29 1.83 -6.92
C ARG A 113 -4.87 1.38 -7.20
N VAL A 114 -4.08 2.21 -7.88
CA VAL A 114 -2.65 1.94 -8.12
C VAL A 114 -1.88 1.91 -6.80
N GLY A 115 -2.13 2.86 -5.90
CA GLY A 115 -1.53 2.88 -4.57
C GLY A 115 -1.86 1.63 -3.74
N ILE A 116 -3.13 1.23 -3.70
CA ILE A 116 -3.58 -0.01 -3.03
C ILE A 116 -2.91 -1.24 -3.66
N ALA A 117 -2.82 -1.31 -4.99
CA ALA A 117 -2.16 -2.40 -5.69
C ALA A 117 -0.66 -2.47 -5.32
N ALA A 118 0.03 -1.33 -5.29
CA ALA A 118 1.44 -1.28 -4.90
C ALA A 118 1.64 -1.70 -3.42
N GLN A 119 0.79 -1.24 -2.50
CA GLN A 119 0.84 -1.64 -1.09
C GLN A 119 0.59 -3.14 -0.92
N ARG A 120 -0.39 -3.69 -1.65
CA ARG A 120 -0.66 -5.13 -1.70
C ARG A 120 0.56 -5.89 -2.19
N ASP A 121 1.19 -5.44 -3.26
CA ASP A 121 2.34 -6.12 -3.86
C ASP A 121 3.55 -6.11 -2.91
N ILE A 122 3.78 -5.00 -2.20
CA ILE A 122 4.79 -4.90 -1.11
C ILE A 122 4.45 -5.90 0.01
N ALA A 123 3.20 -5.92 0.48
CA ALA A 123 2.79 -6.82 1.56
C ALA A 123 2.96 -8.30 1.16
N ILE A 124 2.59 -8.67 -0.07
CA ILE A 124 2.79 -10.03 -0.60
C ILE A 124 4.27 -10.37 -0.68
N ALA A 125 5.11 -9.45 -1.17
CA ALA A 125 6.55 -9.66 -1.25
C ALA A 125 7.17 -9.89 0.15
N ASN A 126 6.76 -9.11 1.14
CA ASN A 126 7.21 -9.28 2.53
C ASN A 126 6.78 -10.63 3.12
N ILE A 127 5.52 -11.04 2.92
CA ILE A 127 5.02 -12.35 3.39
C ILE A 127 5.81 -13.49 2.76
N ARG A 128 6.09 -13.42 1.45
CA ARG A 128 6.89 -14.43 0.74
C ARG A 128 8.33 -14.47 1.25
N ALA A 129 8.95 -13.32 1.46
CA ALA A 129 10.30 -13.26 2.02
C ALA A 129 10.36 -13.87 3.43
N GLN A 130 9.36 -13.60 4.28
CA GLN A 130 9.25 -14.22 5.61
C GLN A 130 9.02 -15.73 5.53
N GLN A 131 8.18 -16.18 4.59
CA GLN A 131 7.97 -17.61 4.34
C GLN A 131 9.27 -18.29 3.93
N ASP A 132 9.99 -17.74 2.95
CA ASP A 132 11.25 -18.32 2.45
C ASP A 132 12.31 -18.37 3.54
N LEU A 133 12.39 -17.31 4.37
CA LEU A 133 13.26 -17.26 5.54
C LEU A 133 12.96 -18.39 6.52
N LEU A 134 11.69 -18.53 6.91
CA LEU A 134 11.26 -19.58 7.85
C LEU A 134 11.50 -20.98 7.27
N GLN A 135 11.20 -21.19 5.99
CA GLN A 135 11.43 -22.46 5.31
C GLN A 135 12.91 -22.84 5.35
N ASN A 136 13.80 -21.91 4.97
CA ASN A 136 15.23 -22.16 4.93
C ASN A 136 15.83 -22.39 6.33
N TYR A 137 15.36 -21.65 7.33
CA TYR A 137 15.74 -21.87 8.72
C TYR A 137 15.34 -23.26 9.20
N LEU A 138 14.10 -23.68 8.94
CA LEU A 138 13.62 -24.98 9.36
C LEU A 138 14.40 -26.10 8.67
N ASP A 139 14.61 -26.01 7.36
CA ASP A 139 15.39 -27.01 6.61
C ASP A 139 16.79 -27.19 7.21
N ARG A 140 17.53 -26.08 7.42
CA ARG A 140 18.86 -26.12 8.05
C ARG A 140 18.83 -26.66 9.48
N SER A 141 17.86 -26.20 10.28
CA SER A 141 17.76 -26.62 11.69
C SER A 141 17.45 -28.10 11.82
N PHE A 142 16.60 -28.65 10.95
CA PHE A 142 16.30 -30.08 10.95
C PHE A 142 17.47 -30.91 10.44
N ASP A 143 18.20 -30.45 9.42
CA ASP A 143 19.40 -31.12 8.92
C ASP A 143 20.49 -31.19 10.01
N GLU A 144 20.79 -30.08 10.67
CA GLU A 144 21.77 -30.05 11.76
C GLU A 144 21.36 -30.92 12.95
N ARG A 145 20.08 -30.90 13.32
CA ARG A 145 19.55 -31.78 14.37
C ARG A 145 19.68 -33.26 13.99
N SER A 146 19.43 -33.61 12.74
CA SER A 146 19.64 -34.98 12.22
C SER A 146 21.11 -35.40 12.38
N GLU A 147 22.04 -34.54 11.98
CA GLU A 147 23.48 -34.81 12.15
C GLU A 147 23.87 -34.95 13.62
N ASN A 148 23.36 -34.09 14.49
CA ASN A 148 23.64 -34.14 15.92
C ASN A 148 23.09 -35.41 16.58
N PHE A 149 21.88 -35.86 16.21
CA PHE A 149 21.38 -37.16 16.67
C PHE A 149 22.29 -38.31 16.22
N ASN A 150 22.71 -38.32 14.95
CA ASN A 150 23.62 -39.36 14.46
C ASN A 150 24.94 -39.39 15.23
N ARG A 151 25.53 -38.23 15.52
CA ARG A 151 26.75 -38.12 16.35
C ARG A 151 26.52 -38.63 17.77
N LEU A 152 25.42 -38.25 18.41
CA LEU A 152 25.10 -38.68 19.77
C LEU A 152 24.85 -40.19 19.85
N PHE A 153 24.17 -40.78 18.87
CA PHE A 153 23.99 -42.24 18.82
C PHE A 153 25.31 -42.98 18.60
N SER A 154 26.23 -42.45 17.78
CA SER A 154 27.58 -43.03 17.64
C SER A 154 28.33 -43.06 18.98
N VAL A 155 28.21 -42.01 19.81
CA VAL A 155 28.81 -41.99 21.16
C VAL A 155 28.18 -43.04 22.08
N VAL A 156 26.86 -43.25 21.97
CA VAL A 156 26.15 -44.29 22.72
C VAL A 156 26.61 -45.69 22.30
N ASP A 157 26.73 -45.94 21.00
CA ASP A 157 27.21 -47.21 20.46
C ASP A 157 28.65 -47.49 20.91
N ASP A 158 29.56 -46.52 20.78
CA ASP A 158 30.95 -46.62 21.26
C ASP A 158 31.03 -46.90 22.77
N ALA A 159 30.16 -46.28 23.57
CA ALA A 159 30.09 -46.50 25.01
C ALA A 159 29.63 -47.92 25.36
N LEU A 160 28.71 -48.49 24.58
CA LEU A 160 28.29 -49.88 24.73
C LEU A 160 29.42 -50.86 24.36
N GLU A 161 30.11 -50.63 23.25
CA GLU A 161 31.24 -51.47 22.82
C GLU A 161 32.41 -51.46 23.81
N THR A 162 32.71 -50.29 24.38
CA THR A 162 33.80 -50.11 25.35
C THR A 162 33.39 -50.37 26.80
N ASN A 163 32.12 -50.71 27.05
CA ASN A 163 31.54 -50.92 28.38
C ASN A 163 31.73 -49.70 29.31
N ASN A 164 31.71 -48.49 28.74
CA ASN A 164 31.88 -47.24 29.45
C ASN A 164 30.52 -46.67 29.89
N MET A 165 30.07 -47.09 31.08
CA MET A 165 28.76 -46.69 31.61
C MET A 165 28.60 -45.18 31.86
N ALA A 166 29.70 -44.46 32.12
CA ALA A 166 29.65 -43.02 32.29
C ALA A 166 29.38 -42.31 30.96
N ALA A 167 30.06 -42.72 29.89
CA ALA A 167 29.81 -42.19 28.54
C ALA A 167 28.40 -42.54 28.05
N LEU A 168 27.92 -43.75 28.34
CA LEU A 168 26.56 -44.18 28.00
C LEU A 168 25.49 -43.28 28.65
N ALA A 169 25.62 -43.01 29.96
CA ALA A 169 24.69 -42.14 30.67
C ALA A 169 24.66 -40.72 30.10
N MET A 170 25.84 -40.13 29.84
CA MET A 170 25.95 -38.79 29.25
C MET A 170 25.39 -38.72 27.83
N GLY A 171 25.64 -39.74 27.00
CA GLY A 171 25.11 -39.82 25.64
C GLY A 171 23.58 -39.86 25.64
N LEU A 172 22.98 -40.72 26.45
CA LEU A 172 21.52 -40.83 26.57
C LEU A 172 20.88 -39.54 27.11
N GLU A 173 21.49 -38.92 28.13
CA GLU A 173 21.01 -37.63 28.66
C GLU A 173 21.04 -36.54 27.57
N SER A 174 22.11 -36.49 26.77
CA SER A 174 22.25 -35.53 25.68
C SER A 174 21.21 -35.76 24.57
N VAL A 175 20.92 -37.03 24.22
CA VAL A 175 19.84 -37.38 23.27
C VAL A 175 18.49 -36.89 23.78
N VAL A 176 18.16 -37.14 25.05
CA VAL A 176 16.91 -36.65 25.65
C VAL A 176 16.86 -35.14 25.64
N LYS A 177 17.94 -34.46 26.03
CA LYS A 177 18.03 -33.00 26.03
C LYS A 177 17.72 -32.42 24.65
N LEU A 178 18.39 -32.92 23.61
CA LEU A 178 18.15 -32.49 22.23
C LEU A 178 16.73 -32.83 21.76
N ALA A 179 16.20 -34.01 22.10
CA ALA A 179 14.83 -34.41 21.75
C ALA A 179 13.76 -33.52 22.42
N THR A 180 14.03 -33.00 23.63
CA THR A 180 13.13 -32.10 24.34
C THR A 180 13.25 -30.64 23.91
N SER A 181 14.30 -30.26 23.18
CA SER A 181 14.46 -28.90 22.70
C SER A 181 13.65 -28.63 21.44
N SER A 182 13.08 -27.43 21.35
CA SER A 182 12.30 -26.99 20.20
C SER A 182 13.19 -26.34 19.16
N PRO A 183 13.10 -26.72 17.86
CA PRO A 183 13.79 -26.00 16.79
C PRO A 183 13.22 -24.59 16.56
N PHE A 184 12.16 -24.18 17.28
CA PHE A 184 11.61 -22.83 17.20
C PHE A 184 12.12 -21.90 18.31
N LYS A 185 12.98 -22.39 19.21
CA LYS A 185 13.46 -21.61 20.37
C LYS A 185 14.28 -20.38 19.95
N ASP A 186 14.98 -20.47 18.82
CA ASP A 186 15.88 -19.41 18.33
C ASP A 186 15.25 -18.52 17.27
N LEU A 187 14.00 -18.81 16.86
CA LEU A 187 13.18 -17.89 16.07
C LEU A 187 12.65 -16.76 16.95
N ARG A 188 13.54 -15.86 17.37
CA ARG A 188 13.18 -14.69 18.20
C ARG A 188 12.64 -13.52 17.36
N SER A 189 13.22 -13.26 16.19
CA SER A 189 12.75 -12.21 15.25
C SER A 189 13.18 -12.51 13.81
N VAL A 190 12.45 -11.93 12.84
CA VAL A 190 12.74 -12.08 11.40
C VAL A 190 14.13 -11.54 11.07
N GLU A 191 14.52 -10.43 11.71
CA GLU A 191 15.81 -9.77 11.50
C GLU A 191 16.98 -10.62 12.00
N GLU A 192 16.87 -11.21 13.19
CA GLU A 192 17.89 -12.10 13.75
C GLU A 192 18.03 -13.38 12.94
N THR A 193 16.91 -13.98 12.53
CA THR A 193 16.92 -15.18 11.67
C THR A 193 17.53 -14.88 10.29
N ALA A 194 17.22 -13.73 9.70
CA ALA A 194 17.82 -13.30 8.44
C ALA A 194 19.34 -13.15 8.53
N ALA A 195 19.83 -12.49 9.59
CA ALA A 195 21.27 -12.32 9.81
C ALA A 195 21.98 -13.68 9.97
N ALA A 196 21.43 -14.57 10.79
CA ALA A 196 21.97 -15.91 11.03
C ALA A 196 22.01 -16.77 9.76
N LEU A 197 20.99 -16.70 8.89
CA LEU A 197 21.00 -17.45 7.62
C LEU A 197 22.07 -16.97 6.63
N THR A 198 22.41 -15.68 6.67
CA THR A 198 23.44 -15.11 5.79
C THR A 198 24.87 -15.36 6.28
N ASP A 199 25.06 -15.86 7.50
CA ASP A 199 26.37 -16.21 8.05
C ASP A 199 26.68 -17.71 7.80
N PRO A 200 27.70 -18.03 6.97
CA PRO A 200 28.08 -19.42 6.69
C PRO A 200 28.64 -20.18 7.88
N ASN A 201 29.07 -19.49 8.95
CA ASN A 201 29.67 -20.10 10.14
C ASN A 201 28.70 -20.07 11.34
N HIS A 202 27.43 -19.74 11.12
CA HIS A 202 26.45 -19.72 12.19
C HIS A 202 26.15 -21.14 12.65
N GLU A 203 26.44 -21.44 13.92
CA GLU A 203 26.04 -22.68 14.59
C GLU A 203 24.76 -22.43 15.38
N TRP A 204 23.74 -23.28 15.17
CA TRP A 204 22.47 -23.16 15.89
C TRP A 204 22.53 -23.94 17.22
N ASP A 205 22.16 -23.28 18.33
CA ASP A 205 22.23 -23.83 19.70
C ASP A 205 20.93 -24.59 20.08
N PHE A 206 20.92 -25.90 19.81
CA PHE A 206 19.76 -26.79 20.04
C PHE A 206 19.76 -27.48 21.41
#